data_AF-A0A0U5G6Z4-F1
#
_entry.id   AF-A0A0U5G6Z4-F1
#
_cell.length_a   1.000
_cell.length_b   1.000
_cell.length_c   1.000
_cell.angle_alpha   90.00
_cell.angle_beta   90.00
_cell.angle_gamma   90.00
#
_symmetry.space_group_name_H-M   'P 1'
#
loop_
_entity.id
_entity.type
_entity.pdbx_description
1 polymer ?
#
loop_
_entity_poly.entity_id
_entity_poly.type
_entity_poly.pdbx_seq_one_letter_code
_entity_poly.pdbx_strand_id
1 'polypeptide(L)'
;MAPAVRARKAQKVTQKFIINASQPANDKIFDVSAFEKFLHDRIKVEGRVGNLGDKVVISQVGDGKVEVVAHIPFSGRYLKYLTKKYLKKQQLRDWLRVVSTSKGVYELRFYNVAAEEADEDEE
;
A
#
# COMPACT_ATOMS: atom_id res chain seq x y z
N MET A 1 -41.25 -27.67 15.90
CA MET A 1 -40.90 -26.67 14.87
C MET A 1 -39.56 -26.06 15.26
N ALA A 2 -38.45 -26.47 14.62
CA ALA A 2 -37.12 -25.97 14.97
C ALA A 2 -36.90 -24.55 14.39
N PRO A 3 -36.28 -23.62 15.12
CA PRO A 3 -36.04 -22.27 14.62
C PRO A 3 -34.92 -22.31 13.57
N ALA A 4 -35.22 -21.80 12.37
CA ALA A 4 -34.24 -21.63 11.31
C ALA A 4 -33.17 -20.62 11.74
N VAL A 5 -31.92 -21.08 11.83
CA VAL A 5 -30.75 -20.24 12.05
C VAL A 5 -30.60 -19.35 10.81
N ARG A 6 -31.09 -18.10 10.89
CA ARG A 6 -30.84 -17.10 9.85
C ARG A 6 -29.34 -16.87 9.77
N ALA A 7 -28.71 -17.36 8.71
CA ALA A 7 -27.34 -17.01 8.35
C ALA A 7 -27.25 -15.49 8.22
N ARG A 8 -26.63 -14.83 9.21
CA ARG A 8 -26.27 -13.42 9.14
C ARG A 8 -25.36 -13.27 7.92
N LYS A 9 -25.85 -12.68 6.83
CA LYS A 9 -25.00 -12.27 5.70
C LYS A 9 -23.87 -11.43 6.28
N ALA A 10 -22.63 -11.93 6.19
CA ALA A 10 -21.45 -11.22 6.67
C ALA A 10 -21.43 -9.84 6.00
N GLN A 11 -21.54 -8.79 6.82
CA GLN A 11 -21.48 -7.42 6.36
C GLN A 11 -20.12 -7.22 5.69
N LYS A 12 -20.11 -6.90 4.39
CA LYS A 12 -18.87 -6.67 3.63
C LYS A 12 -18.10 -5.54 4.32
N VAL A 13 -16.97 -5.87 4.94
CA VAL A 13 -16.08 -4.89 5.57
C VAL A 13 -15.30 -4.24 4.45
N THR A 14 -15.67 -3.02 4.08
CA THR A 14 -14.94 -2.24 3.09
C THR A 14 -13.88 -1.41 3.79
N GLN A 15 -12.61 -1.71 3.54
CA GLN A 15 -11.46 -0.96 4.02
C GLN A 15 -10.80 -0.24 2.85
N LYS A 16 -10.52 1.05 3.02
CA LYS A 16 -9.84 1.88 2.04
C LYS A 16 -8.43 2.18 2.52
N PHE A 17 -7.46 1.94 1.65
CA PHE A 17 -6.06 2.28 1.89
C PHE A 17 -5.57 3.20 0.78
N ILE A 18 -4.76 4.19 1.16
CA ILE A 18 -4.20 5.17 0.22
C ILE A 18 -2.69 5.18 0.39
N ILE A 19 -1.98 5.15 -0.73
CA ILE A 19 -0.53 5.35 -0.82
C ILE A 19 -0.30 6.65 -1.58
N ASN A 20 0.22 7.66 -0.90
CA ASN A 20 0.62 8.92 -1.50
C ASN A 20 2.07 8.83 -1.98
N ALA A 21 2.28 8.89 -3.29
CA ALA A 21 3.58 8.93 -3.94
C ALA A 21 3.74 10.21 -4.78
N SER A 22 2.97 11.27 -4.50
CA SER A 22 2.95 12.49 -5.30
C SER A 22 4.33 13.13 -5.47
N GLN A 23 5.08 13.31 -4.38
CA GLN A 23 6.43 13.90 -4.41
C GLN A 23 7.39 13.11 -5.31
N PRO A 24 7.66 11.81 -5.05
CA PRO A 24 8.60 11.06 -5.90
C PRO A 24 8.07 10.77 -7.31
N ALA A 25 6.75 10.81 -7.54
CA ALA A 25 6.17 10.70 -8.88
C ALA A 25 6.43 11.97 -9.72
N ASN A 26 6.28 13.15 -9.10
CA ASN A 26 6.57 14.43 -9.76
C ASN A 26 8.05 14.56 -10.14
N ASP A 27 8.94 14.08 -9.27
CA ASP A 27 10.39 14.05 -9.52
C ASP A 27 10.80 12.95 -10.53
N LYS A 28 9.83 12.19 -11.06
CA LYS A 28 10.02 11.07 -12.02
C LYS A 28 10.88 9.91 -11.50
N ILE A 29 11.06 9.83 -10.17
CA ILE A 29 11.81 8.75 -9.50
C ILE A 29 10.92 7.53 -9.30
N PHE A 30 9.61 7.73 -9.15
CA PHE A 30 8.64 6.68 -8.88
C PHE A 30 7.56 6.58 -9.96
N ASP A 31 7.52 5.45 -10.66
CA ASP A 31 6.45 5.14 -11.61
C ASP A 31 5.24 4.50 -10.90
N VAL A 32 4.16 5.28 -10.87
CA VAL A 32 2.89 4.92 -10.23
C VAL A 32 2.16 3.81 -11.00
N SER A 33 2.21 3.85 -12.33
CA SER A 33 1.55 2.85 -13.18
C SER A 33 2.27 1.49 -13.11
N ALA A 34 3.60 1.49 -13.04
CA ALA A 34 4.35 0.26 -12.78
C ALA A 34 4.11 -0.29 -11.37
N PHE A 35 3.92 0.59 -10.38
CA PHE A 35 3.59 0.18 -9.02
C PHE A 35 2.18 -0.41 -8.91
N GLU A 36 1.19 0.17 -9.59
CA GLU A 36 -0.18 -0.37 -9.68
C GLU A 36 -0.18 -1.80 -10.23
N LYS A 37 0.49 -2.03 -11.37
CA LYS A 37 0.66 -3.37 -11.95
C LYS A 37 1.32 -4.34 -10.97
N PHE A 38 2.36 -3.89 -10.27
CA PHE A 38 3.01 -4.72 -9.24
C PHE A 38 2.05 -5.12 -8.12
N LEU A 39 1.16 -4.23 -7.68
CA LEU A 39 0.16 -4.57 -6.66
C LEU A 39 -0.86 -5.58 -7.19
N HIS A 40 -1.32 -5.46 -8.45
CA HIS A 40 -2.17 -6.45 -9.08
C HIS A 40 -1.53 -7.85 -9.08
N ASP A 41 -0.25 -7.95 -9.40
CA ASP A 41 0.45 -9.24 -9.51
C ASP A 41 0.82 -9.86 -8.14
N ARG A 42 0.94 -9.03 -7.10
CA ARG A 42 1.60 -9.45 -5.83
C ARG A 42 0.67 -9.46 -4.64
N ILE A 43 -0.48 -8.79 -4.71
CA ILE A 43 -1.51 -8.93 -3.69
C ILE A 43 -2.06 -10.35 -3.71
N LYS A 44 -2.05 -10.98 -2.54
CA LYS A 44 -2.60 -12.30 -2.32
C LYS A 44 -3.95 -12.18 -1.65
N VAL A 45 -4.91 -12.95 -2.16
CA VAL A 45 -6.21 -13.16 -1.56
C VAL A 45 -6.35 -14.67 -1.34
N GLU A 46 -6.67 -15.08 -0.12
CA GLU A 46 -6.75 -16.51 0.27
C GLU A 46 -5.45 -17.29 -0.05
N GLY A 47 -4.30 -16.63 0.08
CA GLY A 47 -2.98 -17.24 -0.11
C GLY A 47 -2.47 -17.30 -1.55
N ARG A 48 -3.30 -16.95 -2.55
CA ARG A 48 -2.93 -16.97 -3.97
C ARG A 48 -2.89 -15.57 -4.58
N VAL A 49 -1.95 -15.36 -5.50
CA VAL A 49 -1.90 -14.16 -6.36
C VAL A 49 -2.88 -14.31 -7.52
N GLY A 50 -3.26 -13.20 -8.16
CA GLY A 50 -4.18 -13.21 -9.31
C GLY A 50 -5.65 -13.51 -8.97
N ASN A 51 -5.99 -13.62 -7.69
CA ASN A 51 -7.35 -13.91 -7.21
C ASN A 51 -8.05 -12.66 -6.64
N LEU A 52 -7.87 -11.51 -7.29
CA LEU A 52 -8.37 -10.21 -6.81
C LEU A 52 -9.90 -10.10 -6.96
N GLY A 53 -10.44 -10.48 -8.12
CA GLY A 53 -11.87 -10.40 -8.44
C GLY A 53 -12.50 -9.07 -8.00
N ASP A 54 -13.67 -9.13 -7.38
CA ASP A 54 -14.33 -7.98 -6.73
C ASP A 54 -13.95 -7.83 -5.25
N LYS A 55 -12.93 -8.55 -4.77
CA LYS A 55 -12.54 -8.54 -3.35
C LYS A 55 -11.58 -7.40 -3.04
N VAL A 56 -10.68 -7.07 -3.97
CA VAL A 56 -9.71 -5.98 -3.84
C VAL A 56 -9.64 -5.23 -5.16
N VAL A 57 -9.98 -3.95 -5.13
CA VAL A 57 -9.89 -3.03 -6.26
C VAL A 57 -8.70 -2.11 -6.02
N ILE A 58 -7.85 -1.98 -7.03
CA ILE A 58 -6.67 -1.12 -7.02
C ILE A 58 -6.91 -0.06 -8.09
N SER A 59 -6.66 1.20 -7.78
CA SER A 59 -6.87 2.29 -8.73
C SER A 59 -5.85 3.38 -8.50
N GLN A 60 -5.31 3.92 -9.59
CA GLN A 60 -4.58 5.18 -9.54
C GLN A 60 -5.59 6.34 -9.37
N VAL A 61 -5.43 7.09 -8.29
CA VAL A 61 -6.10 8.36 -8.08
C VAL A 61 -5.13 9.44 -8.54
N GLY A 62 -5.61 10.44 -9.28
CA GLY A 62 -4.77 11.53 -9.80
C GLY A 62 -3.77 12.10 -8.78
N ASP A 63 -2.70 12.71 -9.28
CA ASP A 63 -1.61 13.30 -8.48
C ASP A 63 -0.68 12.27 -7.80
N GLY A 64 -0.46 11.12 -8.44
CA GLY A 64 0.50 10.12 -7.96
C GLY A 64 0.06 9.37 -6.70
N LYS A 65 -1.25 9.21 -6.51
CA LYS A 65 -1.83 8.44 -5.41
C LYS A 65 -2.33 7.09 -5.91
N VAL A 66 -2.19 6.06 -5.09
CA VAL A 66 -2.77 4.74 -5.35
C VAL A 66 -3.75 4.39 -4.24
N GLU A 67 -4.98 4.08 -4.64
CA GLU A 67 -6.03 3.63 -3.76
C GLU A 67 -6.19 2.11 -3.85
N VAL A 68 -6.35 1.47 -2.70
CA VAL A 68 -6.67 0.05 -2.58
C VAL A 68 -7.93 -0.08 -1.73
N VAL A 69 -9.02 -0.50 -2.36
CA VAL A 69 -10.30 -0.78 -1.71
C VAL A 69 -10.44 -2.28 -1.54
N ALA A 70 -10.50 -2.76 -0.30
CA ALA A 70 -10.65 -4.18 0.01
C ALA A 70 -12.00 -4.44 0.70
N HIS A 71 -12.77 -5.40 0.19
CA HIS A 71 -14.03 -5.88 0.78
C HIS A 71 -13.84 -7.11 1.68
N ILE A 72 -12.59 -7.42 1.98
CA ILE A 72 -12.14 -8.53 2.83
C ILE A 72 -11.27 -8.00 3.98
N PRO A 73 -11.00 -8.81 5.02
CA PRO A 73 -9.98 -8.48 6.01
C PRO A 73 -8.62 -8.27 5.33
N PHE A 74 -8.24 -7.01 5.17
CA PHE A 74 -6.98 -6.57 4.59
C PHE A 74 -6.21 -5.75 5.61
N SER A 75 -4.89 -5.84 5.61
CA SER A 75 -4.05 -5.12 6.57
C SER A 75 -3.17 -4.11 5.86
N GLY A 76 -3.12 -2.90 6.40
CA GLY A 76 -2.19 -1.88 5.92
C GLY A 76 -0.72 -2.27 6.15
N ARG A 77 -0.44 -3.17 7.11
CA ARG A 77 0.90 -3.77 7.28
C ARG A 77 1.30 -4.56 6.03
N TYR A 78 0.38 -5.32 5.44
CA TYR A 78 0.65 -6.07 4.22
C TYR A 78 0.90 -5.12 3.04
N LEU A 79 0.13 -4.03 2.94
CA LEU A 79 0.36 -2.99 1.94
C LEU A 79 1.73 -2.32 2.10
N LYS A 80 2.12 -1.98 3.34
CA LYS A 80 3.46 -1.44 3.68
C LYS A 80 4.59 -2.42 3.34
N TYR A 81 4.37 -3.72 3.49
CA TYR A 81 5.33 -4.73 3.08
C TYR A 81 5.50 -4.74 1.56
N LEU A 82 4.40 -4.74 0.80
CA LEU A 82 4.43 -4.77 -0.66
C LEU A 82 5.07 -3.50 -1.24
N THR A 83 4.76 -2.31 -0.71
CA THR A 83 5.42 -1.07 -1.12
C THR A 83 6.93 -1.12 -0.87
N LYS A 84 7.37 -1.52 0.32
CA LYS A 84 8.81 -1.72 0.60
C LYS A 84 9.47 -2.73 -0.33
N LYS A 85 8.76 -3.82 -0.67
CA LYS A 85 9.24 -4.85 -1.59
C LYS A 85 9.43 -4.29 -3.01
N TYR A 86 8.50 -3.47 -3.48
CA TYR A 86 8.63 -2.76 -4.75
C TYR A 86 9.81 -1.81 -4.75
N LEU A 87 9.95 -0.98 -3.71
CA LEU A 87 11.08 -0.05 -3.58
C LEU A 87 12.42 -0.79 -3.60
N LYS A 88 12.53 -1.97 -2.97
CA LYS A 88 13.78 -2.76 -3.04
C LYS A 88 14.04 -3.30 -4.44
N LYS A 89 12.99 -3.75 -5.15
CA LYS A 89 13.12 -4.25 -6.53
C LYS A 89 13.58 -3.15 -7.50
N GLN A 90 13.12 -1.91 -7.29
CA GLN A 90 13.49 -0.74 -8.09
C GLN A 90 14.71 0.02 -7.55
N GLN A 91 15.41 -0.52 -6.54
CA GLN A 91 16.58 0.12 -5.91
C GLN A 91 16.30 1.53 -5.32
N LEU A 92 15.05 1.83 -4.95
CA LEU A 92 14.61 3.12 -4.39
C LEU A 92 14.67 3.18 -2.85
N ARG A 93 15.26 2.17 -2.20
CA ARG A 93 15.23 2.01 -0.74
C ARG A 93 16.07 3.03 0.01
N ASP A 94 17.08 3.57 -0.65
CA ASP A 94 18.03 4.50 -0.05
C ASP A 94 17.50 5.93 -0.14
N TRP A 95 16.60 6.20 -1.10
CA TRP A 95 15.97 7.51 -1.27
C TRP A 95 14.61 7.61 -0.60
N LEU A 96 13.82 6.53 -0.58
CA LEU A 96 12.41 6.57 -0.17
C LEU A 96 12.08 5.65 1.01
N ARG A 97 11.33 6.19 1.97
CA ARG A 97 10.71 5.43 3.07
C ARG A 97 9.19 5.51 3.03
N VAL A 98 8.56 4.41 3.43
CA VAL A 98 7.10 4.30 3.58
C VAL A 98 6.71 4.64 5.02
N VAL A 99 6.02 5.76 5.21
CA VAL A 99 5.52 6.26 6.50
C VAL A 99 4.00 6.11 6.56
N SER A 100 3.44 5.85 7.75
CA SER A 100 1.99 5.88 7.95
C SER A 100 1.62 7.24 8.50
N THR A 101 0.82 8.01 7.77
CA THR A 101 0.38 9.35 8.22
C THR A 101 -0.86 9.26 9.07
N SER A 102 -1.77 8.35 8.74
CA SER A 102 -2.99 8.07 9.48
C SER A 102 -3.38 6.61 9.27
N LYS A 103 -4.39 6.13 10.00
CA LYS A 103 -4.90 4.76 9.81
C LYS A 103 -5.40 4.59 8.38
N GLY A 104 -4.78 3.69 7.63
CA GLY A 104 -5.11 3.43 6.22
C GLY A 104 -4.42 4.36 5.22
N VAL A 105 -3.67 5.38 5.67
CA VAL A 105 -2.98 6.31 4.79
C VAL A 105 -1.47 6.17 4.95
N TYR A 106 -0.81 5.89 3.83
CA TYR A 106 0.63 5.73 3.72
C TYR A 106 1.21 6.78 2.77
N GLU A 107 2.44 7.18 3.02
CA GLU A 107 3.14 8.19 2.24
C GLU A 107 4.58 7.74 1.96
N LEU A 108 5.05 7.98 0.73
CA LEU A 108 6.45 7.88 0.38
C LEU A 108 7.14 9.20 0.70
N ARG A 109 8.11 9.16 1.62
CA ARG A 109 8.91 10.32 2.01
C ARG A 109 10.37 10.09 1.65
N PHE A 110 11.06 11.15 1.26
CA PHE A 110 12.51 11.11 1.13
C PHE A 110 13.18 10.89 2.49
N TYR A 111 14.34 10.24 2.46
CA TYR A 111 15.29 10.35 3.57
C TYR A 111 15.90 11.75 3.56
N ASN A 112 16.03 12.35 4.75
CA ASN A 112 16.61 13.68 4.87
C ASN A 112 18.12 13.49 5.01
N VAL A 113 18.87 13.61 3.91
CA VAL A 113 20.32 13.36 3.89
C VAL A 113 21.07 14.31 4.84
N ALA A 114 20.53 15.53 5.06
CA ALA A 114 21.11 16.51 5.97
C ALA A 114 20.95 16.20 7.48
N ALA A 115 20.25 15.12 7.86
CA ALA A 115 20.11 14.71 9.26
C ALA A 115 21.06 13.57 9.66
N GLU A 116 21.57 12.78 8.70
CA GLU A 116 22.53 11.70 9.02
C GLU A 116 23.95 12.22 9.25
N GLU A 117 24.36 13.36 8.67
CA GLU A 117 25.64 14.00 9.02
C GLU A 117 25.66 14.60 10.44
N ALA A 118 24.51 14.88 11.05
CA ALA A 118 24.45 15.47 12.40
C ALA A 118 24.35 14.42 13.51
N ASP A 119 23.94 13.18 13.20
CA ASP A 119 23.89 12.06 14.15
C ASP A 119 25.20 11.22 14.15
N GLU A 120 26.12 11.43 13.19
CA GLU A 120 27.47 10.82 13.19
C GLU A 120 28.53 11.60 14.00
N ASP A 121 28.22 12.82 14.46
CA ASP A 121 29.13 13.65 15.29
C ASP A 121 28.87 13.50 16.82
N GLU A 122 27.89 12.69 17.25
CA GLU A 122 27.54 12.45 18.67
C GLU A 122 27.82 11.00 19.19
N GLU A 123 28.59 10.18 18.46
CA GLU A 123 29.15 8.90 18.96
C GLU A 123 30.68 8.84 18.82
#